data_AF-A0AAE3T9L5-F1
#
_entry.id   AF-A0AAE3T9L5-F1
#
_cell.length_a   1.000
_cell.length_b   1.000
_cell.length_c   1.000
_cell.angle_alpha   90.00
_cell.angle_beta   90.00
_cell.angle_gamma   90.00
#
_symmetry.space_group_name_H-M   'P 1'
#
loop_
_entity.id
_entity.type
_entity.pdbx_description
1 polymer ?
#
loop_
_entity_poly.entity_id
_entity_poly.type
_entity_poly.pdbx_seq_one_letter_code
_entity_poly.pdbx_strand_id
1 'polypeptide(L)'
;MGIISVIAAAAAAWIFGAVWYGVIGRRWMEAQGLTEESLNRSDPVPYIGSFICCILVAGMTRHILAMSGIDTLGAAAVTGLGLGLFVAAPWIATNVLFSVRSKALIWMDGAYPAVGMTLMGIVLALFG
;
A
#
# COMPACT_ATOMS: atom_id res chain seq x y z
N MET A 1 23.34 -0.75 3.23
CA MET A 1 22.46 -1.66 2.46
C MET A 1 21.15 -1.00 2.03
N GLY A 2 21.19 0.27 1.57
CA GLY A 2 19.97 1.10 1.44
C GLY A 2 18.99 0.70 0.34
N ILE A 3 19.46 0.15 -0.79
CA ILE A 3 18.55 -0.24 -1.88
C ILE A 3 17.87 -1.58 -1.65
N ILE A 4 18.56 -2.51 -0.97
CA ILE A 4 18.03 -3.83 -0.63
C ILE A 4 16.87 -3.68 0.36
N SER A 5 17.01 -2.81 1.37
CA SER A 5 15.94 -2.55 2.34
C SER A 5 14.69 -1.96 1.68
N VAL A 6 14.87 -1.05 0.72
CA VAL A 6 13.76 -0.48 -0.07
C VAL A 6 13.04 -1.54 -0.89
N ILE A 7 13.78 -2.39 -1.60
CA ILE A 7 13.19 -3.47 -2.41
C ILE A 7 12.47 -4.48 -1.51
N ALA A 8 13.07 -4.87 -0.38
CA ALA A 8 12.44 -5.78 0.58
C ALA A 8 11.14 -5.20 1.17
N ALA A 9 11.16 -3.91 1.53
CA ALA A 9 9.99 -3.23 2.08
C ALA A 9 8.87 -3.08 1.04
N ALA A 10 9.22 -2.77 -0.20
CA ALA A 10 8.28 -2.73 -1.32
C ALA A 10 7.66 -4.11 -1.56
N ALA A 11 8.46 -5.18 -1.57
CA ALA A 11 7.98 -6.55 -1.73
C ALA A 11 7.03 -6.96 -0.60
N ALA A 12 7.34 -6.62 0.66
CA ALA A 12 6.47 -6.92 1.79
C ALA A 12 5.09 -6.26 1.66
N ALA A 13 5.06 -4.96 1.33
CA ALA A 13 3.80 -4.23 1.11
C ALA A 13 3.03 -4.73 -0.12
N TRP A 14 3.73 -5.07 -1.20
CA TRP A 14 3.12 -5.56 -2.44
C TRP A 14 2.52 -6.96 -2.28
N ILE A 15 3.23 -7.89 -1.63
CA ILE A 15 2.71 -9.22 -1.26
C ILE A 15 1.50 -9.07 -0.35
N PHE A 16 1.56 -8.17 0.64
CA PHE A 16 0.39 -7.87 1.48
C PHE A 16 -0.80 -7.39 0.64
N GLY A 17 -0.59 -6.51 -0.34
CA GLY A 17 -1.64 -6.09 -1.27
C GLY A 17 -2.25 -7.25 -2.05
N ALA A 18 -1.42 -8.15 -2.58
CA ALA A 18 -1.89 -9.34 -3.27
C ALA A 18 -2.74 -10.24 -2.36
N VAL A 19 -2.33 -10.43 -1.09
CA VAL A 19 -3.11 -11.19 -0.10
C VAL A 19 -4.41 -10.47 0.26
N TRP A 20 -4.36 -9.17 0.54
CA TRP A 20 -5.52 -8.36 0.90
C TRP A 20 -6.60 -8.44 -0.18
N TYR A 21 -6.27 -8.08 -1.41
CA TYR A 21 -7.21 -8.13 -2.54
C TYR A 21 -7.52 -9.56 -2.99
N GLY A 22 -6.67 -10.55 -2.68
CA GLY A 22 -7.03 -11.97 -2.84
C GLY A 22 -8.16 -12.40 -1.90
N VAL A 23 -8.13 -11.95 -0.64
CA VAL A 23 -9.14 -12.29 0.38
C VAL A 23 -10.45 -11.53 0.17
N ILE A 24 -10.39 -10.23 -0.11
CA ILE A 24 -11.60 -9.39 -0.28
C ILE A 24 -12.03 -9.21 -1.74
N GLY A 25 -11.33 -9.85 -2.68
CA GLY A 25 -11.41 -9.57 -4.11
C GLY A 25 -12.81 -9.58 -4.69
N ARG A 26 -13.65 -10.55 -4.33
CA ARG A 26 -15.04 -10.62 -4.81
C ARG A 26 -15.85 -9.39 -4.41
N ARG A 27 -15.79 -9.00 -3.13
CA ARG A 27 -16.50 -7.82 -2.61
C ARG A 27 -15.95 -6.52 -3.20
N TRP A 28 -14.63 -6.49 -3.42
CA TRP A 28 -13.97 -5.36 -4.06
C TRP A 28 -14.43 -5.22 -5.52
N MET A 29 -14.43 -6.31 -6.31
CA MET A 29 -14.91 -6.29 -7.70
C MET A 29 -16.37 -5.84 -7.80
N GLU A 30 -17.25 -6.38 -6.95
CA GLU A 30 -18.66 -5.97 -6.87
C GLU A 30 -18.80 -4.47 -6.59
N ALA A 31 -18.01 -3.93 -5.64
CA ALA A 31 -18.02 -2.51 -5.30
C ALA A 31 -17.44 -1.59 -6.39
N GLN A 32 -16.55 -2.12 -7.23
CA GLN A 32 -16.04 -1.47 -8.44
C GLN A 32 -17.01 -1.58 -9.63
N GLY A 33 -18.03 -2.45 -9.56
CA GLY A 33 -18.91 -2.77 -10.69
C GLY A 33 -18.22 -3.61 -11.77
N LEU A 34 -17.18 -4.36 -11.41
CA LEU A 34 -16.40 -5.20 -12.32
C LEU A 34 -16.91 -6.65 -12.30
N THR A 35 -16.78 -7.33 -13.44
CA THR A 35 -17.03 -8.77 -13.58
C THR A 35 -15.72 -9.51 -13.81
N GLU A 36 -15.69 -10.83 -13.57
CA GLU A 36 -14.48 -11.63 -13.83
C GLU A 36 -14.06 -11.57 -15.32
N GLU A 37 -15.03 -11.48 -16.23
CA GLU A 37 -14.80 -11.36 -17.67
C GLU A 37 -14.13 -10.02 -18.06
N SER A 38 -14.34 -8.97 -17.26
CA SER A 38 -13.72 -7.66 -17.49
C SER A 38 -12.24 -7.61 -17.07
N LEU A 39 -11.72 -8.65 -16.41
CA LEU A 39 -10.35 -8.70 -15.91
C LEU A 39 -9.42 -9.46 -16.85
N ASN A 40 -8.52 -8.73 -17.50
CA ASN A 40 -7.41 -9.35 -18.24
C ASN A 40 -6.29 -9.77 -17.28
N ARG A 41 -6.36 -11.00 -16.76
CA ARG A 41 -5.33 -11.57 -15.87
C ARG A 41 -3.96 -11.77 -16.54
N SER A 42 -3.90 -11.73 -17.87
CA SER A 42 -2.65 -11.86 -18.62
C SER A 42 -1.95 -10.52 -18.85
N ASP A 43 -2.59 -9.40 -18.51
CA ASP A 43 -1.96 -8.07 -18.60
C ASP A 43 -0.94 -7.90 -17.47
N PRO A 44 0.37 -7.81 -17.78
CA PRO A 44 1.39 -7.66 -16.74
C PRO A 44 1.47 -6.23 -16.18
N VAL A 45 0.86 -5.24 -16.85
CA VAL A 45 1.04 -3.81 -16.53
C VAL A 45 0.61 -3.47 -15.09
N PRO A 46 -0.56 -3.89 -14.57
CA PRO A 46 -0.94 -3.58 -13.20
C PRO A 46 0.00 -4.19 -12.16
N TYR A 47 0.53 -5.40 -12.41
CA TYR A 47 1.43 -6.09 -11.50
C TYR A 47 2.80 -5.40 -11.42
N ILE A 48 3.40 -5.11 -12.58
CA ILE A 48 4.70 -4.45 -12.65
C ILE A 48 4.59 -3.00 -12.16
N GLY A 49 3.56 -2.28 -12.62
CA GLY A 49 3.32 -0.89 -12.26
C GLY A 49 3.08 -0.71 -10.77
N SER A 50 2.25 -1.56 -10.15
CA SER A 50 2.01 -1.50 -8.70
C SER A 50 3.27 -1.81 -7.89
N PHE A 51 4.11 -2.74 -8.33
CA PHE A 51 5.37 -3.03 -7.65
C PHE A 51 6.36 -1.85 -7.73
N ILE A 52 6.47 -1.19 -8.89
CA ILE A 52 7.26 0.04 -9.04
C ILE A 52 6.74 1.14 -8.12
N CYS A 53 5.41 1.34 -8.04
CA CYS A 53 4.82 2.28 -7.10
C CYS A 53 5.18 1.94 -5.64
N CYS A 54 5.17 0.66 -5.25
CA CYS A 54 5.61 0.25 -3.91
C CYS A 54 7.09 0.57 -3.66
N ILE A 55 7.97 0.44 -4.66
CA ILE A 55 9.39 0.84 -4.54
C ILE A 55 9.53 2.34 -4.30
N LEU A 56 8.77 3.16 -5.03
CA LEU A 56 8.80 4.62 -4.87
C LEU A 56 8.32 5.02 -3.47
N VAL A 57 7.21 4.44 -3.01
CA VAL A 57 6.69 4.67 -1.66
C VAL A 57 7.71 4.22 -0.60
N ALA A 58 8.31 3.03 -0.74
CA ALA A 58 9.34 2.55 0.17
C ALA A 58 10.58 3.45 0.20
N GLY A 59 11.01 3.97 -0.94
CA GLY A 59 12.09 4.94 -1.04
C GLY A 59 11.77 6.23 -0.28
N MET A 60 10.56 6.77 -0.45
CA MET A 60 10.13 7.98 0.25
C MET A 60 9.94 7.74 1.75
N THR A 61 9.34 6.61 2.15
CA THR A 61 9.23 6.24 3.57
C THR A 61 10.61 6.13 4.21
N ARG A 62 11.58 5.50 3.54
CA ARG A 62 12.97 5.44 4.04
C ARG A 62 13.57 6.84 4.19
N HIS A 63 13.34 7.73 3.22
CA HIS A 63 13.80 9.12 3.29
C HIS A 63 13.19 9.86 4.50
N ILE A 64 11.88 9.69 4.74
CA ILE A 64 11.19 10.27 5.90
C ILE A 64 11.79 9.74 7.21
N LEU A 65 11.95 8.42 7.35
CA LEU A 65 12.51 7.83 8.56
C LEU A 65 13.92 8.38 8.85
N ALA A 66 14.78 8.46 7.83
CA ALA A 66 16.12 8.99 7.96
C ALA A 66 16.13 10.50 8.33
N MET A 67 15.31 11.31 7.66
CA MET A 67 15.19 12.75 7.92
C MET A 67 14.62 13.06 9.30
N SER A 68 13.76 12.18 9.81
CA SER A 68 13.18 12.28 11.16
C SER A 68 14.02 11.64 12.25
N GLY A 69 15.18 11.05 11.93
CA GLY A 69 16.04 10.37 12.90
C GLY A 69 15.39 9.14 13.54
N ILE A 70 14.49 8.47 12.82
CA ILE A 70 13.76 7.29 13.31
C ILE A 70 14.55 6.04 12.96
N ASP A 71 15.05 5.35 13.98
CA ASP A 71 15.83 4.11 13.89
C ASP A 71 15.20 2.93 14.64
N THR A 72 14.18 3.16 15.47
CA THR A 72 13.50 2.10 16.21
C THR A 72 12.37 1.45 15.41
N LEU A 73 12.20 0.14 15.59
CA LEU A 73 11.13 -0.65 14.94
C LEU A 73 9.73 -0.10 15.24
N GLY A 74 9.47 0.27 16.51
CA GLY A 74 8.18 0.78 16.94
C GLY A 74 7.85 2.12 16.32
N ALA A 75 8.80 3.06 16.30
CA ALA A 75 8.59 4.36 15.69
C ALA A 75 8.43 4.24 14.16
N ALA A 76 9.21 3.38 13.49
CA ALA A 76 9.05 3.16 12.05
C ALA A 76 7.69 2.54 11.69
N ALA A 77 7.21 1.59 12.50
CA ALA A 77 5.87 1.02 12.34
C ALA A 77 4.78 2.09 12.50
N VAL A 78 4.88 2.93 13.54
CA VAL A 78 3.93 4.03 13.80
C VAL A 78 3.98 5.08 12.69
N THR A 79 5.16 5.42 12.17
CA THR A 79 5.29 6.34 11.03
C THR A 79 4.64 5.75 9.79
N GLY A 80 4.88 4.48 9.48
CA GLY A 80 4.23 3.77 8.38
C GLY A 80 2.71 3.76 8.52
N LEU A 81 2.22 3.41 9.71
CA LEU A 81 0.79 3.44 10.04
C LEU A 81 0.20 4.83 9.87
N GLY A 82 0.91 5.87 10.35
CA GLY A 82 0.47 7.25 10.27
C GLY A 82 0.37 7.75 8.84
N LEU A 83 1.37 7.45 8.00
CA LEU A 83 1.33 7.77 6.57
C LEU A 83 0.17 7.04 5.87
N GLY A 84 -0.04 5.76 6.17
CA GLY A 84 -1.12 5.00 5.57
C GLY A 84 -2.52 5.48 6.02
N LEU A 85 -2.71 5.73 7.31
CA LEU A 85 -4.01 6.06 7.91
C LEU A 85 -4.39 7.53 7.78
N PHE A 86 -3.42 8.46 7.86
CA PHE A 86 -3.68 9.90 7.88
C PHE A 86 -3.24 10.64 6.62
N VAL A 87 -2.56 9.97 5.68
CA VAL A 87 -2.22 10.56 4.37
C VAL A 87 -2.86 9.78 3.24
N ALA A 88 -2.53 8.50 3.10
CA ALA A 88 -3.02 7.69 1.99
C ALA A 88 -4.53 7.42 2.07
N ALA A 89 -5.03 6.97 3.22
CA ALA A 89 -6.45 6.64 3.39
C ALA A 89 -7.39 7.85 3.15
N PRO A 90 -7.14 9.06 3.69
CA PRO A 90 -7.98 10.22 3.42
C PRO A 90 -7.92 10.68 1.95
N TRP A 91 -6.76 10.52 1.30
CA TRP A 91 -6.63 10.81 -0.13
C TRP A 91 -7.47 9.84 -0.98
N ILE A 92 -7.43 8.54 -0.67
CA ILE A 92 -8.25 7.52 -1.32
C ILE A 92 -9.74 7.77 -1.03
N ALA A 93 -10.09 8.10 0.21
CA ALA A 93 -11.47 8.41 0.59
C ALA A 93 -12.01 9.57 -0.25
N THR A 94 -11.23 10.64 -0.41
CA THR A 94 -11.57 11.77 -1.28
C THR A 94 -11.82 11.31 -2.72
N ASN A 95 -10.92 10.52 -3.29
CA ASN A 95 -11.07 10.00 -4.66
C ASN A 95 -12.36 9.16 -4.82
N VAL A 96 -12.70 8.33 -3.84
CA VAL A 96 -13.92 7.52 -3.87
C VAL A 96 -15.17 8.40 -3.70
N LEU A 97 -15.15 9.40 -2.80
CA LEU A 97 -16.28 10.30 -2.55
C LEU A 97 -16.68 11.10 -3.79
N PHE A 98 -15.72 11.45 -4.65
CA PHE A 98 -15.97 12.15 -5.92
C PHE A 98 -16.14 11.19 -7.11
N SER A 99 -16.05 9.89 -6.90
CA SER A 99 -16.31 8.88 -7.94
C SER A 99 -17.77 8.42 -7.93
N VAL A 100 -18.26 7.91 -9.06
CA VAL A 100 -19.59 7.27 -9.16
C VAL A 100 -19.59 5.84 -8.58
N ARG A 101 -18.56 5.47 -7.81
CA ARG A 101 -18.34 4.10 -7.32
C ARG A 101 -18.91 3.91 -5.91
N SER A 102 -18.93 2.67 -5.44
CA SER A 102 -19.41 2.34 -4.11
C SER A 102 -18.54 2.96 -3.01
N LYS A 103 -19.17 3.61 -2.02
CA LYS A 103 -18.49 4.14 -0.83
C LYS A 103 -17.85 3.05 0.03
N ALA A 104 -18.22 1.77 -0.18
CA ALA A 104 -17.55 0.64 0.47
C ALA A 104 -16.05 0.56 0.15
N LEU A 105 -15.62 1.12 -1.01
CA LEU A 105 -14.22 1.21 -1.40
C LEU A 105 -13.38 2.06 -0.43
N ILE A 106 -13.99 3.00 0.30
CA ILE A 106 -13.26 3.82 1.29
C ILE A 106 -12.60 2.94 2.35
N TRP A 107 -13.32 1.93 2.86
CA TRP A 107 -12.76 1.03 3.86
C TRP A 107 -11.85 -0.04 3.24
N MET A 108 -12.19 -0.56 2.05
CA MET A 108 -11.40 -1.61 1.40
C MET A 108 -10.06 -1.09 0.85
N ASP A 109 -10.10 0.02 0.13
CA ASP A 109 -8.93 0.63 -0.50
C ASP A 109 -8.22 1.61 0.46
N GLY A 110 -8.93 2.18 1.43
CA GLY A 110 -8.35 3.10 2.43
C GLY A 110 -7.70 2.41 3.62
N ALA A 111 -8.17 1.23 4.06
CA ALA A 111 -7.49 0.48 5.13
C ALA A 111 -6.22 -0.23 4.63
N TYR A 112 -6.16 -0.57 3.35
CA TYR A 112 -5.03 -1.27 2.73
C TYR A 112 -3.68 -0.54 2.94
N PRO A 113 -3.54 0.77 2.63
CA PRO A 113 -2.30 1.50 2.82
C PRO A 113 -1.86 1.59 4.28
N ALA A 114 -2.80 1.65 5.24
CA ALA A 114 -2.48 1.68 6.66
C ALA A 114 -1.63 0.47 7.05
N VAL A 115 -2.06 -0.73 6.66
CA VAL A 115 -1.32 -1.97 6.97
C VAL A 115 -0.08 -2.11 6.08
N GLY A 116 -0.21 -1.85 4.77
CA GLY A 116 0.90 -1.97 3.82
C GLY A 116 2.08 -1.05 4.16
N MET A 117 1.82 0.20 4.53
CA MET A 117 2.86 1.16 4.92
C MET A 117 3.42 0.88 6.31
N THR A 118 2.63 0.30 7.23
CA THR A 118 3.14 -0.19 8.52
C THR A 118 4.19 -1.29 8.31
N LEU A 119 3.85 -2.31 7.50
CA LEU A 119 4.78 -3.39 7.16
C LEU A 119 6.04 -2.86 6.46
N MET A 120 5.87 -1.90 5.56
CA MET A 120 6.97 -1.22 4.88
C MET A 120 7.92 -0.53 5.88
N GLY A 121 7.38 0.24 6.84
CA GLY A 121 8.17 0.89 7.89
C GLY A 121 8.93 -0.11 8.75
N ILE A 122 8.28 -1.20 9.17
CA ILE A 122 8.89 -2.30 9.93
C ILE A 122 10.09 -2.89 9.17
N VAL A 123 9.90 -3.25 7.90
CA VAL A 123 10.97 -3.84 7.08
C VAL A 123 12.11 -2.85 6.88
N LEU A 124 11.81 -1.58 6.63
CA LEU A 124 12.85 -0.55 6.49
C LEU A 124 13.70 -0.40 7.76
N ALA A 125 13.11 -0.49 8.95
CA ALA A 125 13.85 -0.43 10.21
C ALA A 125 14.67 -1.70 10.50
N LEU A 126 14.23 -2.88 10.03
CA LEU A 126 14.97 -4.13 10.21
C LEU A 126 16.26 -4.20 9.37
N PHE A 127 16.29 -3.51 8.23
CA PHE A 127 17.44 -3.48 7.31
C PHE A 127 18.13 -2.10 7.24
N GLY A 128 17.71 -1.16 8.10
CA GLY A 128 18.08 0.26 8.12
C GLY A 128 19.42 0.54 8.75
#